data_AF-A0A4V1ZY84-F1
#
_entry.id   AF-A0A4V1ZY84-F1
#
_cell.length_a   1.000
_cell.length_b   1.000
_cell.length_c   1.000
_cell.angle_alpha   90.00
_cell.angle_beta   90.00
_cell.angle_gamma   90.00
#
_symmetry.space_group_name_H-M   'P 1'
#
loop_
_entity.id
_entity.type
_entity.pdbx_description
1 polymer ?
#
loop_
_entity_poly.entity_id
_entity_poly.type
_entity_poly.pdbx_seq_one_letter_code
_entity_poly.pdbx_strand_id
1 'polypeptide(L)'
;MWLVPKHINLMLLHLRSRDAFDRKIFCETPKSRKICDPPKNIQTSMVPDRPVGLRQVTDEIDLRTHRSNEMESKVNSNNTISAPDPAQEALLRELVLTMVPDSLVATVELEDDYNGGSPETVLSIQMDHMMLRLSTKSIETKNLNGAHLADLIIDRVAEATARSDKFVDRLRSVRVRVQAAVKRAGSGMRLVSLEMEPLPLGWKFHWNDIRLEAKIEILGPMLEPEIVRLRDYSGRGLTGDIRSLAQDQRRRAARRELLAANDAVLEIDAMAEAVIAAHGLTIGEIASRMLSCERFINLGGEHSADHGDSRIGISATEGRIEVIGHVSTANPPAFLVGTHLRVDELLSEDGMAALIGRSATTVVNHPALASARVTSLRERYGYMTDVKLRVCRRFIKANELQAHIARA
;
A
#
# COMPACT_ATOMS: atom_id res chain seq x y z
N MET A 1 33.03 23.81 23.84
CA MET A 1 33.02 24.91 22.85
C MET A 1 32.17 24.42 21.69
N TRP A 2 31.07 25.11 21.34
CA TRP A 2 30.09 24.63 20.35
C TRP A 2 30.06 25.59 19.13
N LEU A 3 29.97 25.05 17.92
CA LEU A 3 29.54 25.79 16.73
C LEU A 3 28.61 24.93 15.87
N VAL A 4 27.52 25.54 15.41
CA VAL A 4 26.47 24.96 14.57
C VAL A 4 25.98 26.02 13.58
N PRO A 5 25.92 25.70 12.28
CA PRO A 5 24.93 26.25 11.35
C PRO A 5 23.90 25.15 11.04
N LYS A 6 22.61 25.27 11.39
CA LYS A 6 21.62 26.21 10.85
C LYS A 6 21.59 26.22 9.31
N HIS A 7 20.52 25.68 8.73
CA HIS A 7 19.41 26.55 8.29
C HIS A 7 18.10 25.77 8.16
N ILE A 8 17.11 26.18 8.96
CA ILE A 8 15.68 25.93 8.69
C ILE A 8 15.14 27.23 8.10
N ASN A 9 14.19 27.16 7.17
CA ASN A 9 13.35 28.32 6.84
C ASN A 9 11.89 27.90 6.68
N LEU A 10 11.04 28.34 7.61
CA LEU A 10 9.58 28.21 7.50
C LEU A 10 9.03 29.33 6.60
N MET A 11 8.02 29.02 5.82
CA MET A 11 6.97 29.99 5.53
C MET A 11 5.59 29.39 5.80
N LEU A 12 5.08 29.68 7.00
CA LEU A 12 3.65 29.66 7.28
C LEU A 12 3.02 30.89 6.65
N LEU A 13 1.91 30.72 5.93
CA LEU A 13 0.92 31.77 5.70
C LEU A 13 -0.47 31.15 5.66
N HIS A 14 -1.43 31.78 6.32
CA HIS A 14 -2.76 31.23 6.50
C HIS A 14 -3.81 32.35 6.67
N LEU A 15 -5.04 32.04 6.25
CA LEU A 15 -6.30 32.75 6.53
C LEU A 15 -6.67 34.04 5.75
N ARG A 16 -7.76 33.90 4.97
CA ARG A 16 -8.97 34.77 4.89
C ARG A 16 -8.81 36.18 4.27
N SER A 17 -9.62 36.65 3.32
CA SER A 17 -10.98 36.30 2.84
C SER A 17 -11.49 37.42 1.90
N ARG A 18 -12.64 37.21 1.23
CA ARG A 18 -13.52 38.22 0.59
C ARG A 18 -12.97 38.89 -0.70
N ASP A 19 -13.80 39.33 -1.65
CA ASP A 19 -15.27 39.27 -1.75
C ASP A 19 -15.79 39.05 -3.20
N ALA A 20 -17.11 39.02 -3.37
CA ALA A 20 -17.83 38.62 -4.58
C ALA A 20 -17.63 39.48 -5.85
N PHE A 21 -17.99 38.90 -7.01
CA PHE A 21 -18.57 39.64 -8.14
C PHE A 21 -19.68 38.82 -8.83
N ASP A 22 -20.58 39.50 -9.55
CA ASP A 22 -21.98 39.07 -9.69
C ASP A 22 -22.45 38.63 -11.10
N ARG A 23 -23.72 38.21 -11.15
CA ARG A 23 -24.49 37.40 -12.11
C ARG A 23 -24.91 38.03 -13.46
N LYS A 24 -25.22 37.12 -14.43
CA LYS A 24 -26.09 37.26 -15.65
C LYS A 24 -25.45 38.11 -16.80
N ILE A 25 -25.90 38.10 -18.07
CA ILE A 25 -27.24 37.96 -18.71
C ILE A 25 -27.21 37.18 -20.07
N PHE A 26 -28.16 36.23 -20.23
CA PHE A 26 -28.90 35.75 -21.43
C PHE A 26 -28.27 35.26 -22.77
N CYS A 27 -29.07 34.37 -23.40
CA CYS A 27 -29.19 34.04 -24.84
C CYS A 27 -28.03 33.27 -25.53
N GLU A 28 -28.27 32.36 -26.50
CA GLU A 28 -29.50 31.98 -27.22
C GLU A 28 -29.76 30.45 -27.24
N THR A 29 -31.00 30.04 -27.55
CA THR A 29 -31.31 28.75 -28.20
C THR A 29 -32.36 29.01 -29.28
N PRO A 30 -32.49 28.14 -30.30
CA PRO A 30 -33.84 27.57 -30.50
C PRO A 30 -33.92 26.17 -31.13
N LYS A 31 -35.07 25.51 -30.88
CA LYS A 31 -35.74 24.44 -31.68
C LYS A 31 -35.17 23.00 -31.60
N SER A 32 -36.01 21.94 -31.57
CA SER A 32 -37.48 21.89 -31.35
C SER A 32 -38.02 20.47 -31.11
N ARG A 33 -39.28 20.39 -30.63
CA ARG A 33 -40.22 19.23 -30.63
C ARG A 33 -39.90 18.13 -29.60
N LYS A 34 -40.89 17.47 -28.98
CA LYS A 34 -42.38 17.54 -29.12
C LYS A 34 -43.06 17.28 -27.77
N ILE A 35 -44.25 17.85 -27.55
CA ILE A 35 -45.11 17.67 -26.36
C ILE A 35 -46.24 16.69 -26.69
N CYS A 36 -46.66 15.85 -25.73
CA CYS A 36 -48.00 15.26 -25.60
C CYS A 36 -48.26 14.86 -24.13
N ASP A 37 -49.09 15.62 -23.40
CA ASP A 37 -49.66 15.20 -22.11
C ASP A 37 -51.19 14.90 -22.28
N PRO A 38 -52.05 14.77 -21.24
CA PRO A 38 -52.84 13.55 -21.05
C PRO A 38 -54.36 13.82 -21.19
N PRO A 39 -55.23 12.92 -20.71
CA PRO A 39 -56.00 13.32 -19.51
C PRO A 39 -56.44 12.18 -18.54
N LYS A 40 -56.61 12.52 -17.24
CA LYS A 40 -57.82 12.37 -16.35
C LYS A 40 -58.62 11.04 -16.38
N ASN A 41 -59.29 10.55 -15.33
CA ASN A 41 -59.61 10.90 -13.92
C ASN A 41 -60.18 9.60 -13.26
N ILE A 42 -60.50 9.42 -11.96
CA ILE A 42 -60.10 9.86 -10.60
C ILE A 42 -60.82 8.84 -9.67
N GLN A 43 -60.19 8.28 -8.64
CA GLN A 43 -60.79 8.17 -7.29
C GLN A 43 -59.83 7.66 -6.19
N THR A 44 -60.15 8.08 -4.96
CA THR A 44 -59.37 7.98 -3.72
C THR A 44 -59.60 6.71 -2.91
N SER A 45 -58.56 6.26 -2.20
CA SER A 45 -58.70 5.66 -0.86
C SER A 45 -57.56 6.15 0.04
N MET A 46 -57.74 6.12 1.36
CA MET A 46 -56.80 6.65 2.37
C MET A 46 -56.23 5.54 3.27
N VAL A 47 -55.49 5.93 4.32
CA VAL A 47 -54.87 5.12 5.40
C VAL A 47 -53.43 4.64 5.06
N PRO A 48 -52.45 4.71 6.01
CA PRO A 48 -51.13 5.25 5.64
C PRO A 48 -49.91 4.33 5.91
N ASP A 49 -48.73 4.95 5.76
CA ASP A 49 -47.44 4.63 6.39
C ASP A 49 -46.75 3.29 6.06
N ARG A 50 -45.92 3.34 5.01
CA ARG A 50 -44.65 2.61 4.94
C ARG A 50 -43.54 3.55 4.43
N PRO A 51 -42.49 3.87 5.22
CA PRO A 51 -41.32 4.55 4.68
C PRO A 51 -40.59 3.64 3.68
N VAL A 52 -40.21 4.21 2.54
CA VAL A 52 -39.61 3.52 1.39
C VAL A 52 -38.27 2.87 1.78
N GLY A 53 -38.01 1.68 1.23
CA GLY A 53 -36.84 0.89 1.56
C GLY A 53 -35.51 1.58 1.24
N LEU A 54 -34.61 1.59 2.23
CA LEU A 54 -33.19 1.80 2.00
C LEU A 54 -32.68 0.71 1.04
N ARG A 55 -32.12 1.12 -0.11
CA ARG A 55 -31.32 0.21 -0.92
C ARG A 55 -30.12 -0.24 -0.10
N GLN A 56 -30.03 -1.54 0.18
CA GLN A 56 -28.81 -2.12 0.71
C GLN A 56 -27.69 -1.92 -0.31
N VAL A 57 -26.75 -1.02 0.00
CA VAL A 57 -25.42 -1.11 -0.59
C VAL A 57 -24.78 -2.32 0.06
N THR A 58 -24.64 -3.40 -0.70
CA THR A 58 -23.93 -4.60 -0.26
C THR A 58 -22.44 -4.29 -0.25
N ASP A 59 -21.93 -3.90 0.93
CA ASP A 59 -20.50 -3.81 1.18
C ASP A 59 -19.89 -5.22 1.11
N GLU A 60 -19.56 -5.66 -0.11
CA GLU A 60 -18.61 -6.74 -0.35
C GLU A 60 -17.22 -6.26 0.11
N ILE A 61 -16.98 -6.32 1.43
CA ILE A 61 -15.63 -6.25 2.00
C ILE A 61 -14.94 -7.56 1.61
N ASP A 62 -14.35 -7.51 0.43
CA ASP A 62 -13.75 -8.63 -0.27
C ASP A 62 -12.55 -9.16 0.53
N LEU A 63 -12.71 -10.34 1.13
CA LEU A 63 -11.71 -10.99 2.00
C LEU A 63 -10.45 -11.46 1.25
N ARG A 64 -10.27 -11.06 -0.02
CA ARG A 64 -9.08 -11.27 -0.85
C ARG A 64 -7.80 -10.71 -0.24
N THR A 65 -7.86 -9.66 0.59
CA THR A 65 -6.68 -9.06 1.24
C THR A 65 -5.85 -10.08 2.02
N HIS A 66 -6.47 -11.10 2.60
CA HIS A 66 -5.74 -12.13 3.35
C HIS A 66 -4.95 -13.12 2.49
N ARG A 67 -5.25 -13.24 1.18
CA ARG A 67 -4.42 -14.07 0.26
C ARG A 67 -3.11 -13.41 -0.15
N SER A 68 -2.92 -12.11 0.09
CA SER A 68 -1.61 -11.47 -0.09
C SER A 68 -0.66 -11.85 1.04
N ASN A 69 -1.10 -11.78 2.29
CA ASN A 69 -0.25 -11.98 3.47
C ASN A 69 0.18 -13.46 3.66
N GLU A 70 -0.58 -14.43 3.14
CA GLU A 70 -0.19 -15.85 3.17
C GLU A 70 1.04 -16.17 2.28
N MET A 71 1.42 -15.28 1.34
CA MET A 71 2.67 -15.43 0.58
C MET A 71 3.89 -14.85 1.32
N GLU A 72 3.72 -13.77 2.07
CA GLU A 72 4.83 -13.10 2.79
C GLU A 72 5.37 -13.97 3.95
N SER A 73 4.53 -14.83 4.53
CA SER A 73 4.87 -15.77 5.61
C SER A 73 5.89 -16.88 5.24
N LYS A 74 6.39 -16.92 3.99
CA LYS A 74 7.40 -17.89 3.53
C LYS A 74 8.81 -17.32 3.30
N VAL A 75 9.03 -16.03 3.54
CA VAL A 75 10.37 -15.41 3.41
C VAL A 75 11.13 -15.49 4.75
N ASN A 76 11.42 -16.71 5.22
CA ASN A 76 12.32 -16.90 6.37
C ASN A 76 13.00 -18.28 6.38
N SER A 77 13.86 -18.52 5.38
CA SER A 77 14.72 -19.71 5.32
C SER A 77 16.02 -19.44 4.55
N ASN A 78 17.02 -18.87 5.25
CA ASN A 78 18.46 -18.90 4.91
C ASN A 78 18.88 -18.68 3.45
N ASN A 79 18.31 -17.69 2.76
CA ASN A 79 19.00 -17.08 1.62
C ASN A 79 20.09 -16.14 2.15
N THR A 80 21.34 -16.62 2.20
CA THR A 80 22.50 -15.72 2.36
C THR A 80 22.49 -14.74 1.19
N ILE A 81 22.27 -13.45 1.48
CA ILE A 81 22.24 -12.41 0.44
C ILE A 81 23.67 -12.24 -0.09
N SER A 82 23.97 -12.92 -1.20
CA SER A 82 25.21 -12.69 -1.94
C SER A 82 25.24 -11.24 -2.38
N ALA A 83 26.24 -10.49 -1.90
CA ALA A 83 26.53 -9.16 -2.40
C ALA A 83 26.78 -9.21 -3.93
N PRO A 84 26.43 -8.15 -4.67
CA PRO A 84 26.84 -8.04 -6.07
C PRO A 84 28.37 -8.10 -6.18
N ASP A 85 28.87 -8.73 -7.23
CA ASP A 85 30.32 -8.92 -7.41
C ASP A 85 30.99 -7.58 -7.77
N PRO A 86 31.87 -7.03 -6.90
CA PRO A 86 32.51 -5.75 -7.16
C PRO A 86 33.49 -5.81 -8.35
N ALA A 87 33.99 -6.99 -8.72
CA ALA A 87 34.78 -7.16 -9.95
C ALA A 87 33.89 -7.06 -11.20
N GLN A 88 32.65 -7.57 -11.14
CA GLN A 88 31.68 -7.41 -12.23
C GLN A 88 31.24 -5.95 -12.37
N GLU A 89 31.04 -5.23 -11.27
CA GLU A 89 30.72 -3.79 -11.30
C GLU A 89 31.88 -2.94 -11.85
N ALA A 90 33.12 -3.21 -11.40
CA ALA A 90 34.31 -2.53 -11.90
C ALA A 90 34.52 -2.76 -13.41
N LEU A 91 34.38 -4.00 -13.87
CA LEU A 91 34.44 -4.36 -15.29
C LEU A 91 33.37 -3.64 -16.11
N LEU A 92 32.13 -3.55 -15.62
CA LEU A 92 31.06 -2.83 -16.31
C LEU A 92 31.35 -1.33 -16.41
N ARG A 93 31.89 -0.71 -15.36
CA ARG A 93 32.34 0.69 -15.39
C ARG A 93 33.47 0.92 -16.41
N GLU A 94 34.43 0.01 -16.50
CA GLU A 94 35.55 0.08 -17.45
C GLU A 94 35.10 -0.10 -18.92
N LEU A 95 34.26 -1.11 -19.20
CA LEU A 95 33.70 -1.33 -20.54
C LEU A 95 32.82 -0.17 -21.00
N VAL A 96 32.05 0.43 -20.08
CA VAL A 96 31.25 1.62 -20.37
C VAL A 96 32.14 2.80 -20.77
N LEU A 97 33.20 3.08 -20.01
CA LEU A 97 34.14 4.19 -20.27
C LEU A 97 34.98 4.02 -21.54
N THR A 98 34.99 2.83 -22.15
CA THR A 98 35.82 2.52 -23.33
C THR A 98 35.03 2.21 -24.60
N MET A 99 33.74 1.88 -24.49
CA MET A 99 32.95 1.32 -25.62
C MET A 99 31.55 1.94 -25.79
N VAL A 100 31.08 2.77 -24.86
CA VAL A 100 29.95 3.67 -25.10
C VAL A 100 30.49 4.93 -25.80
N PRO A 101 29.98 5.34 -26.97
CA PRO A 101 30.45 6.56 -27.65
C PRO A 101 30.32 7.81 -26.77
N ASP A 102 31.30 8.71 -26.82
CA ASP A 102 31.38 9.95 -26.02
C ASP A 102 30.10 10.84 -26.02
N SER A 103 29.23 10.67 -27.02
CA SER A 103 27.93 11.34 -27.15
C SER A 103 26.82 10.78 -26.24
N LEU A 104 27.01 9.61 -25.63
CA LEU A 104 26.05 8.94 -24.77
C LEU A 104 26.54 8.92 -23.32
N VAL A 105 25.71 9.36 -22.38
CA VAL A 105 26.04 9.35 -20.95
C VAL A 105 25.56 8.04 -20.33
N ALA A 106 26.43 7.30 -19.66
CA ALA A 106 26.07 6.02 -19.05
C ALA A 106 26.44 5.96 -17.55
N THR A 107 25.54 5.41 -16.75
CA THR A 107 25.72 5.15 -15.31
C THR A 107 25.63 3.66 -15.02
N VAL A 108 26.41 3.21 -14.03
CA VAL A 108 26.33 1.86 -13.46
C VAL A 108 25.82 2.02 -12.04
N GLU A 109 24.66 1.42 -11.77
CA GLU A 109 23.93 1.53 -10.52
C GLU A 109 23.64 0.13 -9.97
N LEU A 110 23.55 0.01 -8.64
CA LEU A 110 23.07 -1.21 -7.98
C LEU A 110 21.61 -0.98 -7.59
N GLU A 111 20.71 -1.84 -8.05
CA GLU A 111 19.29 -1.80 -7.68
C GLU A 111 18.88 -3.05 -6.89
N ASP A 112 18.13 -2.84 -5.81
CA ASP A 112 17.58 -3.92 -5.01
C ASP A 112 16.54 -4.73 -5.80
N ASP A 113 16.67 -6.05 -5.79
CA ASP A 113 15.67 -6.93 -6.37
C ASP A 113 14.48 -7.10 -5.43
N TYR A 114 13.41 -6.39 -5.78
CA TYR A 114 12.14 -6.40 -5.05
C TYR A 114 11.49 -7.79 -4.91
N ASN A 115 11.94 -8.82 -5.66
CA ASN A 115 11.50 -10.21 -5.48
C ASN A 115 12.23 -10.94 -4.33
N GLY A 116 13.06 -10.26 -3.54
CA GLY A 116 13.83 -10.86 -2.44
C GLY A 116 15.10 -11.59 -2.90
N GLY A 117 15.57 -11.30 -4.12
CA GLY A 117 16.85 -11.80 -4.64
C GLY A 117 18.04 -10.91 -4.26
N SER A 118 19.23 -11.26 -4.75
CA SER A 118 20.40 -10.37 -4.65
C SER A 118 20.15 -9.06 -5.43
N PRO A 119 20.73 -7.92 -4.99
CA PRO A 119 20.81 -6.73 -5.82
C PRO A 119 21.33 -7.05 -7.22
N GLU A 120 20.87 -6.28 -8.22
CA GLU A 120 21.33 -6.39 -9.60
C GLU A 120 22.11 -5.15 -10.03
N THR A 121 23.17 -5.36 -10.79
CA THR A 121 23.89 -4.26 -11.45
C THR A 121 23.12 -3.87 -12.71
N VAL A 122 22.65 -2.62 -12.73
CA VAL A 122 21.94 -2.01 -13.85
C VAL A 122 22.85 -1.00 -14.53
N LEU A 123 23.06 -1.20 -15.83
CA LEU A 123 23.68 -0.25 -16.72
C LEU A 123 22.58 0.61 -17.37
N SER A 124 22.55 1.89 -17.01
CA SER A 124 21.64 2.89 -17.58
C SER A 124 22.37 3.74 -18.60
N ILE A 125 21.99 3.68 -19.87
CA ILE A 125 22.59 4.44 -20.98
C ILE A 125 21.58 5.49 -21.46
N GLN A 126 21.91 6.77 -21.27
CA GLN A 126 21.14 7.91 -21.74
C GLN A 126 21.38 8.11 -23.23
N MET A 127 20.31 7.93 -24.01
CA MET A 127 20.20 8.20 -25.43
C MET A 127 19.33 9.44 -25.63
N ASP A 128 19.40 10.11 -26.79
CA ASP A 128 18.79 11.43 -27.06
C ASP A 128 17.39 11.64 -26.45
N HIS A 129 16.52 10.64 -26.57
CA HIS A 129 15.12 10.71 -26.13
C HIS A 129 14.69 9.54 -25.21
N MET A 130 15.61 8.65 -24.80
CA MET A 130 15.28 7.50 -23.93
C MET A 130 16.47 7.07 -23.06
N MET A 131 16.17 6.45 -21.91
CA MET A 131 17.15 5.71 -21.11
C MET A 131 17.04 4.22 -21.45
N LEU A 132 18.12 3.60 -21.91
CA LEU A 132 18.24 2.15 -22.06
C LEU A 132 18.78 1.56 -20.76
N ARG A 133 17.98 0.75 -20.05
CA ARG A 133 18.38 0.08 -18.80
C ARG A 133 18.68 -1.40 -19.08
N LEU A 134 19.88 -1.87 -18.75
CA LEU A 134 20.36 -3.24 -18.99
C LEU A 134 20.75 -3.91 -17.67
N SER A 135 20.27 -5.13 -17.41
CA SER A 135 20.63 -5.92 -16.22
C SER A 135 21.59 -7.06 -16.57
N THR A 136 22.62 -7.26 -15.75
CA THR A 136 23.59 -8.36 -15.87
C THR A 136 23.27 -9.57 -15.00
N LYS A 137 22.07 -9.61 -14.41
CA LYS A 137 21.63 -10.63 -13.44
C LYS A 137 21.50 -12.05 -14.01
N SER A 138 21.38 -12.20 -15.34
CA SER A 138 21.20 -13.51 -15.99
C SER A 138 22.40 -14.45 -15.72
N ILE A 139 22.10 -15.75 -15.54
CA ILE A 139 23.12 -16.79 -15.33
C ILE A 139 24.04 -16.90 -16.55
N GLU A 140 23.52 -16.63 -17.75
CA GLU A 140 24.29 -16.60 -18.99
C GLU A 140 25.30 -15.45 -18.94
N THR A 141 24.85 -14.24 -18.55
CA THR A 141 25.70 -13.03 -18.54
C THR A 141 26.77 -13.04 -17.45
N LYS A 142 26.58 -13.79 -16.35
CA LYS A 142 27.62 -13.98 -15.32
C LYS A 142 28.81 -14.84 -15.76
N ASN A 143 28.69 -15.59 -16.86
CA ASN A 143 29.74 -16.47 -17.38
C ASN A 143 30.47 -15.88 -18.62
N LEU A 144 30.14 -14.65 -19.02
CA LEU A 144 30.74 -13.98 -20.17
C LEU A 144 32.01 -13.21 -19.78
N ASN A 145 33.02 -13.24 -20.66
CA ASN A 145 34.18 -12.35 -20.52
C ASN A 145 33.85 -10.92 -21.00
N GLY A 146 34.70 -9.95 -20.64
CA GLY A 146 34.46 -8.54 -20.92
C GLY A 146 34.18 -8.19 -22.39
N ALA A 147 34.84 -8.87 -23.34
CA ALA A 147 34.60 -8.66 -24.77
C ALA A 147 33.17 -9.07 -25.18
N HIS A 148 32.71 -10.25 -24.76
CA HIS A 148 31.35 -10.70 -25.07
C HIS A 148 30.27 -9.85 -24.37
N LEU A 149 30.57 -9.33 -23.17
CA LEU A 149 29.68 -8.36 -22.49
C LEU A 149 29.59 -7.04 -23.28
N ALA A 150 30.72 -6.54 -23.79
CA ALA A 150 30.75 -5.32 -24.58
C ALA A 150 30.04 -5.46 -25.94
N ASP A 151 30.28 -6.56 -26.66
CA ASP A 151 29.59 -6.85 -27.92
C ASP A 151 28.08 -6.83 -27.71
N LEU A 152 27.57 -7.48 -26.64
CA LEU A 152 26.15 -7.44 -26.28
C LEU A 152 25.66 -6.02 -25.95
N ILE A 153 26.42 -5.19 -25.24
CA ILE A 153 26.04 -3.80 -24.93
C ILE A 153 25.88 -3.00 -26.23
N ILE A 154 26.85 -3.10 -27.16
CA ILE A 154 26.79 -2.45 -28.47
C ILE A 154 25.57 -2.93 -29.26
N ASP A 155 25.31 -4.23 -29.26
CA ASP A 155 24.16 -4.88 -29.91
C ASP A 155 22.82 -4.30 -29.39
N ARG A 156 22.66 -4.13 -28.07
CA ARG A 156 21.45 -3.54 -27.47
C ARG A 156 21.35 -2.04 -27.72
N VAL A 157 22.45 -1.29 -27.71
CA VAL A 157 22.45 0.15 -28.07
C VAL A 157 22.04 0.34 -29.52
N ALA A 158 22.52 -0.49 -30.46
CA ALA A 158 22.14 -0.44 -31.87
C ALA A 158 20.66 -0.81 -32.08
N GLU A 159 20.18 -1.90 -31.45
CA GLU A 159 18.77 -2.31 -31.50
C GLU A 159 17.83 -1.27 -30.88
N ALA A 160 18.24 -0.59 -29.79
CA ALA A 160 17.49 0.50 -29.18
C ALA A 160 17.48 1.76 -30.06
N THR A 161 18.63 2.16 -30.62
CA THR A 161 18.75 3.34 -31.51
C THR A 161 17.81 3.21 -32.70
N ALA A 162 17.77 2.04 -33.36
CA ALA A 162 16.91 1.79 -34.51
C ALA A 162 15.39 1.73 -34.20
N ARG A 163 15.00 1.86 -32.91
CA ARG A 163 13.63 1.67 -32.42
C ARG A 163 13.19 2.73 -31.40
N SER A 164 14.02 3.74 -31.15
CA SER A 164 13.89 4.71 -30.07
C SER A 164 12.57 5.48 -30.14
N ASP A 165 12.26 6.11 -31.28
CA ASP A 165 11.01 6.87 -31.48
C ASP A 165 9.76 6.05 -31.15
N LYS A 166 9.71 4.79 -31.61
CA LYS A 166 8.58 3.88 -31.36
C LYS A 166 8.45 3.51 -29.90
N PHE A 167 9.58 3.36 -29.20
CA PHE A 167 9.58 3.16 -27.74
C PHE A 167 9.14 4.43 -27.00
N VAL A 168 9.61 5.61 -27.41
CA VAL A 168 9.27 6.90 -26.80
C VAL A 168 7.79 7.24 -27.00
N ASP A 169 7.22 6.99 -28.19
CA ASP A 169 5.78 7.17 -28.45
C ASP A 169 4.92 6.20 -27.64
N ARG A 170 5.34 4.93 -27.52
CA ARG A 170 4.72 3.94 -26.61
C ARG A 170 4.77 4.44 -25.17
N LEU A 171 5.92 4.90 -24.70
CA LEU A 171 6.12 5.41 -23.34
C LEU A 171 5.26 6.64 -23.07
N ARG A 172 5.19 7.60 -24.00
CA ARG A 172 4.35 8.81 -23.91
C ARG A 172 2.86 8.44 -23.85
N SER A 173 2.41 7.53 -24.71
CA SER A 173 1.04 7.02 -24.74
C SER A 173 0.65 6.29 -23.44
N VAL A 174 1.54 5.47 -22.89
CA VAL A 174 1.33 4.81 -21.59
C VAL A 174 1.35 5.82 -20.44
N ARG A 175 2.26 6.80 -20.43
CA ARG A 175 2.36 7.84 -19.38
C ARG A 175 1.05 8.61 -19.23
N VAL A 176 0.45 9.05 -20.34
CA VAL A 176 -0.85 9.73 -20.32
C VAL A 176 -1.95 8.84 -19.73
N ARG A 177 -2.00 7.55 -20.09
CA ARG A 177 -2.98 6.59 -19.56
C ARG A 177 -2.80 6.33 -18.06
N VAL A 178 -1.55 6.20 -17.60
CA VAL A 178 -1.16 5.98 -16.20
C VAL A 178 -1.47 7.22 -15.35
N GLN A 179 -1.07 8.41 -15.79
CA GLN A 179 -1.40 9.68 -15.11
C GLN A 179 -2.94 9.88 -15.01
N ALA A 180 -3.67 9.57 -16.08
CA ALA A 180 -5.12 9.61 -16.08
C ALA A 180 -5.76 8.51 -15.20
N ALA A 181 -5.08 7.39 -14.93
CA ALA A 181 -5.54 6.39 -13.95
C ALA A 181 -5.31 6.87 -12.52
N VAL A 182 -4.11 7.33 -12.18
CA VAL A 182 -3.79 7.90 -10.84
C VAL A 182 -4.76 9.02 -10.49
N LYS A 183 -4.98 9.99 -11.40
CA LYS A 183 -5.91 11.10 -11.19
C LYS A 183 -7.39 10.67 -11.00
N ARG A 184 -7.81 9.52 -11.56
CA ARG A 184 -9.16 8.96 -11.36
C ARG A 184 -9.26 8.04 -10.15
N ALA A 185 -8.14 7.45 -9.72
CA ALA A 185 -8.10 6.59 -8.55
C ALA A 185 -8.34 7.42 -7.28
N GLY A 186 -7.70 8.58 -7.15
CA GLY A 186 -8.05 9.61 -6.16
C GLY A 186 -6.85 10.12 -5.36
N SER A 187 -7.15 10.69 -4.18
CA SER A 187 -6.15 11.16 -3.22
C SER A 187 -5.23 10.03 -2.75
N GLY A 188 -4.00 10.38 -2.35
CA GLY A 188 -3.02 9.45 -1.80
C GLY A 188 -2.08 8.77 -2.80
N MET A 189 -2.18 9.05 -4.11
CA MET A 189 -1.27 8.50 -5.12
C MET A 189 -0.70 9.54 -6.09
N ARG A 190 0.58 9.36 -6.46
CA ARG A 190 1.32 10.19 -7.43
C ARG A 190 2.24 9.34 -8.30
N LEU A 191 2.22 9.57 -9.63
CA LEU A 191 3.23 9.00 -10.52
C LEU A 191 4.57 9.72 -10.29
N VAL A 192 5.61 8.98 -9.91
CA VAL A 192 6.98 9.49 -9.76
C VAL A 192 7.72 9.38 -11.10
N SER A 193 7.85 8.16 -11.62
CA SER A 193 8.45 7.86 -12.93
C SER A 193 7.61 6.85 -13.72
N LEU A 194 7.80 6.88 -15.05
CA LEU A 194 7.46 5.76 -15.93
C LEU A 194 8.65 5.59 -16.89
N GLU A 195 9.20 4.40 -16.92
CA GLU A 195 10.46 4.04 -17.59
C GLU A 195 10.40 2.58 -18.09
N MET A 196 11.44 2.08 -18.75
CA MET A 196 11.57 0.63 -18.95
C MET A 196 12.03 -0.06 -17.66
N GLU A 197 11.62 -1.30 -17.44
CA GLU A 197 12.33 -2.21 -16.52
C GLU A 197 13.73 -2.53 -17.10
N PRO A 198 14.76 -2.79 -16.28
CA PRO A 198 16.04 -3.28 -16.77
C PRO A 198 15.89 -4.56 -17.62
N LEU A 199 16.35 -4.50 -18.86
CA LEU A 199 16.33 -5.62 -19.81
C LEU A 199 17.55 -6.53 -19.55
N PRO A 200 17.40 -7.84 -19.33
CA PRO A 200 18.55 -8.75 -19.23
C PRO A 200 19.43 -8.63 -20.48
N LEU A 201 20.74 -8.43 -20.33
CA LEU A 201 21.65 -8.05 -21.44
C LEU A 201 21.65 -9.06 -22.61
N GLY A 202 21.42 -10.34 -22.35
CA GLY A 202 21.27 -11.38 -23.37
C GLY A 202 19.97 -11.31 -24.20
N TRP A 203 18.96 -10.54 -23.77
CA TRP A 203 17.67 -10.42 -24.46
C TRP A 203 17.68 -9.24 -25.43
N LYS A 204 17.23 -9.47 -26.68
CA LYS A 204 17.18 -8.44 -27.73
C LYS A 204 16.20 -7.31 -27.42
N PHE A 205 16.57 -6.08 -27.77
CA PHE A 205 15.68 -4.92 -27.59
C PHE A 205 14.58 -4.89 -28.67
N HIS A 206 13.33 -5.07 -28.24
CA HIS A 206 12.17 -4.92 -29.11
C HIS A 206 11.13 -3.99 -28.45
N TRP A 207 10.94 -2.79 -29.01
CA TRP A 207 10.19 -1.67 -28.39
C TRP A 207 8.79 -2.01 -27.83
N ASN A 208 8.11 -3.04 -28.36
CA ASN A 208 6.80 -3.49 -27.89
C ASN A 208 6.88 -4.40 -26.65
N ASP A 209 7.94 -5.20 -26.56
CA ASP A 209 8.06 -6.35 -25.65
C ASP A 209 8.98 -6.04 -24.45
N ILE A 210 9.59 -4.86 -24.42
CA ILE A 210 10.18 -4.28 -23.20
C ILE A 210 9.08 -4.05 -22.15
N ARG A 211 9.19 -4.62 -20.95
CA ARG A 211 8.25 -4.33 -19.85
C ARG A 211 8.49 -2.91 -19.30
N LEU A 212 7.43 -2.22 -18.90
CA LEU A 212 7.50 -0.86 -18.38
C LEU A 212 7.37 -0.87 -16.85
N GLU A 213 8.20 -0.07 -16.18
CA GLU A 213 8.17 0.15 -14.73
C GLU A 213 7.55 1.52 -14.43
N ALA A 214 6.49 1.54 -13.64
CA ALA A 214 5.87 2.75 -13.10
C ALA A 214 6.14 2.84 -11.60
N LYS A 215 6.93 3.82 -11.17
CA LYS A 215 7.15 4.11 -9.75
C LYS A 215 6.02 5.01 -9.26
N ILE A 216 5.12 4.47 -8.45
CA ILE A 216 3.96 5.17 -7.88
C ILE A 216 4.26 5.46 -6.40
N GLU A 217 4.28 6.73 -6.03
CA GLU A 217 4.20 7.13 -4.63
C GLU A 217 2.76 6.93 -4.16
N ILE A 218 2.62 6.23 -3.04
CA ILE A 218 1.39 5.90 -2.34
C ILE A 218 1.49 6.34 -0.87
N LEU A 219 0.40 6.27 -0.12
CA LEU A 219 0.46 6.26 1.35
C LEU A 219 0.70 4.82 1.84
N GLY A 220 1.76 4.61 2.62
CA GLY A 220 2.08 3.33 3.25
C GLY A 220 1.16 2.99 4.43
N PRO A 221 1.39 1.87 5.14
CA PRO A 221 0.59 1.48 6.30
C PRO A 221 0.62 2.51 7.44
N MET A 222 1.74 3.21 7.62
CA MET A 222 1.91 4.34 8.56
C MET A 222 1.41 5.69 8.01
N LEU A 223 0.82 5.71 6.81
CA LEU A 223 0.35 6.90 6.08
C LEU A 223 1.42 7.90 5.62
N GLU A 224 2.69 7.52 5.78
CA GLU A 224 3.84 8.19 5.17
C GLU A 224 3.95 7.86 3.67
N PRO A 225 4.64 8.68 2.86
CA PRO A 225 4.86 8.39 1.44
C PRO A 225 5.75 7.15 1.23
N GLU A 226 5.27 6.19 0.44
CA GLU A 226 5.97 4.95 0.08
C GLU A 226 5.99 4.80 -1.45
N ILE A 227 7.10 4.36 -2.06
CA ILE A 227 7.18 4.16 -3.52
C ILE A 227 7.02 2.68 -3.85
N VAL A 228 5.92 2.35 -4.54
CA VAL A 228 5.66 1.01 -5.09
C VAL A 228 6.01 0.98 -6.58
N ARG A 229 6.71 -0.08 -7.00
CA ARG A 229 7.05 -0.33 -8.41
C ARG A 229 5.98 -1.24 -9.06
N LEU A 230 5.29 -0.75 -10.07
CA LEU A 230 4.31 -1.53 -10.86
C LEU A 230 4.91 -1.86 -12.24
N ARG A 231 4.77 -3.11 -12.73
CA ARG A 231 5.50 -3.59 -13.92
C ARG A 231 4.64 -4.41 -14.89
N ASP A 232 4.31 -3.83 -16.06
CA ASP A 232 3.50 -4.49 -17.12
C ASP A 232 3.95 -4.07 -18.54
N TYR A 233 3.63 -4.89 -19.53
CA TYR A 233 3.96 -4.62 -20.95
C TYR A 233 3.02 -3.58 -21.58
N SER A 234 1.99 -3.14 -20.87
CA SER A 234 0.92 -2.30 -21.42
C SER A 234 0.45 -1.24 -20.42
N GLY A 235 -0.02 -0.12 -20.96
CA GLY A 235 -0.79 0.82 -20.15
C GLY A 235 -2.10 0.21 -19.61
N ARG A 236 -2.60 -0.91 -20.16
CA ARG A 236 -3.83 -1.56 -19.65
C ARG A 236 -3.56 -2.20 -18.28
N GLY A 237 -2.53 -3.04 -18.17
CA GLY A 237 -2.15 -3.73 -16.93
C GLY A 237 -1.79 -2.74 -15.83
N LEU A 238 -0.90 -1.78 -16.10
CA LEU A 238 -0.58 -0.71 -15.15
C LEU A 238 -1.84 0.05 -14.66
N THR A 239 -2.82 0.32 -15.53
CA THR A 239 -4.10 0.95 -15.08
C THR A 239 -5.01 0.00 -14.31
N GLY A 240 -4.77 -1.31 -14.35
CA GLY A 240 -5.43 -2.33 -13.53
C GLY A 240 -4.88 -2.34 -12.11
N ASP A 241 -3.56 -2.37 -11.97
CA ASP A 241 -2.87 -2.36 -10.67
C ASP A 241 -3.12 -1.05 -9.90
N ILE A 242 -3.12 0.09 -10.61
CA ILE A 242 -3.50 1.39 -10.04
C ILE A 242 -4.98 1.41 -9.59
N ARG A 243 -5.82 0.51 -10.10
CA ARG A 243 -7.23 0.36 -9.67
C ARG A 243 -7.40 -0.57 -8.48
N SER A 244 -6.58 -1.61 -8.29
CA SER A 244 -6.62 -2.42 -7.05
C SER A 244 -6.12 -1.61 -5.85
N LEU A 245 -5.06 -0.82 -6.02
CA LEU A 245 -4.56 0.11 -4.98
C LEU A 245 -5.55 1.23 -4.62
N ALA A 246 -6.48 1.58 -5.53
CA ALA A 246 -7.32 2.77 -5.40
C ALA A 246 -8.26 2.79 -4.17
N GLN A 247 -8.74 1.63 -3.72
CA GLN A 247 -9.65 1.57 -2.57
C GLN A 247 -8.90 1.86 -1.26
N ASP A 248 -7.79 1.16 -1.04
CA ASP A 248 -6.93 1.32 0.13
C ASP A 248 -6.36 2.74 0.24
N GLN A 249 -5.93 3.31 -0.89
CA GLN A 249 -5.37 4.67 -0.89
C GLN A 249 -6.40 5.75 -0.56
N ARG A 250 -7.68 5.56 -0.91
CA ARG A 250 -8.77 6.44 -0.43
C ARG A 250 -8.99 6.33 1.08
N ARG A 251 -8.96 5.10 1.64
CA ARG A 251 -9.07 4.90 3.10
C ARG A 251 -7.90 5.58 3.80
N ARG A 252 -6.66 5.29 3.39
CA ARG A 252 -5.42 5.89 3.90
C ARG A 252 -5.42 7.42 3.80
N ALA A 253 -5.91 8.01 2.69
CA ALA A 253 -5.98 9.46 2.54
C ALA A 253 -6.98 10.11 3.53
N ALA A 254 -8.23 9.63 3.57
CA ALA A 254 -9.25 10.12 4.50
C ALA A 254 -8.84 9.92 5.97
N ARG A 255 -8.08 8.85 6.24
CA ARG A 255 -7.52 8.51 7.55
C ARG A 255 -6.36 9.42 7.95
N ARG A 256 -5.51 9.84 7.01
CA ARG A 256 -4.46 10.85 7.24
C ARG A 256 -5.07 12.23 7.49
N GLU A 257 -6.13 12.59 6.78
CA GLU A 257 -6.92 13.81 7.02
C GLU A 257 -7.56 13.79 8.42
N LEU A 258 -8.11 12.66 8.86
CA LEU A 258 -8.66 12.49 10.21
C LEU A 258 -7.60 12.67 11.32
N LEU A 259 -6.41 12.08 11.17
CA LEU A 259 -5.34 12.21 12.16
C LEU A 259 -4.81 13.65 12.22
N ALA A 260 -4.60 14.29 11.07
CA ALA A 260 -4.22 15.70 10.99
C ALA A 260 -5.25 16.63 11.63
N ALA A 261 -6.55 16.33 11.50
CA ALA A 261 -7.63 17.09 12.14
C ALA A 261 -7.72 16.91 13.68
N ASN A 262 -6.91 16.04 14.28
CA ASN A 262 -6.91 15.76 15.72
C ASN A 262 -5.52 15.97 16.40
N ASP A 263 -4.56 16.59 15.68
CA ASP A 263 -3.14 16.71 16.08
C ASP A 263 -2.49 15.36 16.44
N ALA A 264 -2.88 14.31 15.70
CA ALA A 264 -2.50 12.93 15.97
C ALA A 264 -1.47 12.41 14.97
N VAL A 265 -0.57 11.53 15.43
CA VAL A 265 0.36 10.78 14.58
C VAL A 265 -0.23 9.42 14.22
N LEU A 266 -0.88 8.77 15.19
CA LEU A 266 -1.53 7.46 15.05
C LEU A 266 -2.85 7.41 15.84
N GLU A 267 -3.69 6.43 15.55
CA GLU A 267 -4.82 6.01 16.40
C GLU A 267 -4.51 4.62 16.98
N ILE A 268 -4.99 4.30 18.17
CA ILE A 268 -4.80 2.99 18.80
C ILE A 268 -6.14 2.43 19.32
N ASP A 269 -6.31 1.12 19.14
CA ASP A 269 -7.43 0.35 19.72
C ASP A 269 -7.18 0.06 21.21
N ALA A 270 -8.20 0.19 22.05
CA ALA A 270 -8.14 -0.16 23.48
C ALA A 270 -7.84 -1.66 23.74
N MET A 271 -7.95 -2.53 22.73
CA MET A 271 -7.43 -3.90 22.81
C MET A 271 -5.90 -3.94 22.64
N ALA A 272 -5.35 -3.11 21.75
CA ALA A 272 -3.91 -2.99 21.57
C ALA A 272 -3.27 -2.35 22.80
N GLU A 273 -3.88 -1.31 23.38
CA GLU A 273 -3.43 -0.73 24.66
C GLU A 273 -3.37 -1.78 25.78
N ALA A 274 -4.39 -2.62 25.90
CA ALA A 274 -4.43 -3.70 26.88
C ALA A 274 -3.33 -4.76 26.65
N VAL A 275 -3.06 -5.12 25.39
CA VAL A 275 -1.98 -6.05 25.02
C VAL A 275 -0.61 -5.45 25.32
N ILE A 276 -0.37 -4.18 24.98
CA ILE A 276 0.90 -3.47 25.26
C ILE A 276 1.17 -3.44 26.77
N ALA A 277 0.18 -3.03 27.56
CA ALA A 277 0.29 -2.96 29.01
C ALA A 277 0.50 -4.35 29.66
N ALA A 278 -0.12 -5.40 29.13
CA ALA A 278 0.07 -6.77 29.61
C ALA A 278 1.49 -7.31 29.41
N HIS A 279 2.22 -6.80 28.41
CA HIS A 279 3.64 -7.14 28.19
C HIS A 279 4.61 -6.18 28.91
N GLY A 280 4.10 -5.28 29.76
CA GLY A 280 4.92 -4.31 30.52
C GLY A 280 5.51 -3.17 29.69
N LEU A 281 5.11 -3.04 28.42
CA LEU A 281 5.59 -2.03 27.49
C LEU A 281 4.74 -0.75 27.54
N THR A 282 5.24 0.34 26.96
CA THR A 282 4.49 1.59 26.79
C THR A 282 4.00 1.79 25.35
N ILE A 283 2.90 2.52 25.19
CA ILE A 283 2.36 2.91 23.87
C ILE A 283 3.38 3.73 23.07
N GLY A 284 4.22 4.52 23.76
CA GLY A 284 5.29 5.29 23.14
C GLY A 284 6.38 4.40 22.51
N GLU A 285 6.78 3.33 23.19
CA GLU A 285 7.81 2.39 22.68
C GLU A 285 7.35 1.76 21.37
N ILE A 286 6.13 1.20 21.40
CA ILE A 286 5.50 0.55 20.25
C ILE A 286 5.30 1.54 19.10
N ALA A 287 4.71 2.72 19.37
CA ALA A 287 4.51 3.73 18.33
C ALA A 287 5.83 4.22 17.71
N SER A 288 6.88 4.41 18.51
CA SER A 288 8.19 4.84 18.02
C SER A 288 8.87 3.78 17.16
N ARG A 289 8.80 2.50 17.56
CA ARG A 289 9.28 1.35 16.79
C ARG A 289 8.53 1.16 15.47
N MET A 290 7.20 1.32 15.49
CA MET A 290 6.38 1.23 14.28
C MET A 290 6.68 2.36 13.31
N LEU A 291 6.93 3.57 13.81
CA LEU A 291 7.34 4.72 12.99
C LEU A 291 8.77 4.59 12.46
N SER A 292 9.69 3.89 13.15
CA SER A 292 11.07 3.76 12.69
C SER A 292 11.26 2.74 11.56
N CYS A 293 10.46 1.65 11.53
CA CYS A 293 10.23 0.79 10.35
C CYS A 293 9.26 -0.39 10.60
N GLU A 294 8.96 -0.76 11.85
CA GLU A 294 8.33 -2.05 12.17
C GLU A 294 6.81 -2.07 11.90
N ARG A 295 6.37 -2.49 10.70
CA ARG A 295 4.94 -2.65 10.35
C ARG A 295 4.18 -3.64 11.24
N PHE A 296 4.89 -4.58 11.86
CA PHE A 296 4.37 -5.56 12.79
C PHE A 296 5.39 -5.81 13.89
N ILE A 297 4.91 -5.89 15.14
CA ILE A 297 5.71 -6.20 16.32
C ILE A 297 5.09 -7.43 16.98
N ASN A 298 5.83 -8.55 16.97
CA ASN A 298 5.47 -9.71 17.78
C ASN A 298 5.78 -9.41 19.25
N LEU A 299 4.83 -9.70 20.15
CA LEU A 299 5.01 -9.53 21.60
C LEU A 299 5.17 -10.87 22.33
N GLY A 300 4.80 -11.98 21.70
CA GLY A 300 5.14 -13.32 22.16
C GLY A 300 6.61 -13.66 21.90
N GLY A 301 7.46 -13.45 22.90
CA GLY A 301 8.86 -13.88 22.89
C GLY A 301 9.03 -15.39 23.12
N GLU A 302 10.20 -15.94 22.75
CA GLU A 302 10.56 -17.36 22.80
C GLU A 302 10.63 -17.98 24.23
N HIS A 303 10.19 -17.25 25.26
CA HIS A 303 10.30 -17.64 26.67
C HIS A 303 8.95 -17.62 27.43
N SER A 304 7.82 -17.37 26.74
CA SER A 304 6.48 -17.46 27.35
C SER A 304 5.96 -18.90 27.41
N ALA A 305 6.65 -19.78 28.15
CA ALA A 305 6.29 -21.20 28.24
C ALA A 305 5.05 -21.48 29.12
N ASP A 306 4.80 -20.65 30.14
CA ASP A 306 3.78 -20.90 31.17
C ASP A 306 2.38 -20.35 30.84
N HIS A 307 2.19 -19.68 29.70
CA HIS A 307 0.90 -19.13 29.26
C HIS A 307 0.59 -19.60 27.84
N GLY A 308 -0.42 -20.49 27.72
CA GLY A 308 -0.61 -21.33 26.53
C GLY A 308 -0.79 -20.59 25.19
N ASP A 309 0.28 -20.55 24.40
CA ASP A 309 0.34 -20.35 22.93
C ASP A 309 -0.45 -19.15 22.35
N SER A 310 -0.71 -18.12 23.15
CA SER A 310 -1.35 -16.86 22.74
C SER A 310 -0.38 -16.01 21.91
N ARG A 311 -0.15 -16.41 20.66
CA ARG A 311 0.74 -15.75 19.70
C ARG A 311 0.10 -14.45 19.21
N ILE A 312 0.22 -13.41 20.03
CA ILE A 312 -0.27 -12.06 19.75
C ILE A 312 0.90 -11.13 19.46
N GLY A 313 0.76 -10.36 18.38
CA GLY A 313 1.50 -9.15 18.13
C GLY A 313 0.57 -8.00 17.82
N ILE A 314 1.16 -6.92 17.31
CA ILE A 314 0.47 -5.67 16.99
C ILE A 314 0.93 -5.23 15.61
N SER A 315 -0.01 -4.86 14.75
CA SER A 315 0.23 -4.38 13.39
C SER A 315 -0.17 -2.93 13.23
N ALA A 316 0.53 -2.24 12.32
CA ALA A 316 0.15 -0.92 11.86
C ALA A 316 -0.66 -0.99 10.55
N THR A 317 -1.94 -0.63 10.61
CA THR A 317 -2.86 -0.67 9.48
C THR A 317 -3.53 0.69 9.30
N GLU A 318 -3.19 1.41 8.22
CA GLU A 318 -3.79 2.72 7.90
C GLU A 318 -3.68 3.73 9.07
N GLY A 319 -2.47 3.91 9.61
CA GLY A 319 -2.21 4.79 10.75
C GLY A 319 -2.91 4.38 12.06
N ARG A 320 -3.33 3.12 12.16
CA ARG A 320 -3.93 2.51 13.35
C ARG A 320 -3.00 1.44 13.90
N ILE A 321 -2.72 1.50 15.19
CA ILE A 321 -2.11 0.41 15.97
C ILE A 321 -3.23 -0.54 16.39
N GLU A 322 -3.20 -1.79 15.90
CA GLU A 322 -4.24 -2.79 16.15
C GLU A 322 -3.67 -4.18 16.45
N VAL A 323 -4.42 -5.00 17.20
CA VAL A 323 -3.98 -6.35 17.62
C VAL A 323 -4.09 -7.33 16.45
N ILE A 324 -3.08 -8.18 16.28
CA ILE A 324 -3.15 -9.33 15.35
C ILE A 324 -2.55 -10.59 16.00
N GLY A 325 -3.26 -11.72 15.90
CA GLY A 325 -2.75 -13.01 16.39
C GLY A 325 -3.80 -13.95 16.98
N HIS A 326 -3.34 -15.07 17.51
CA HIS A 326 -4.19 -16.05 18.19
C HIS A 326 -4.54 -15.57 19.61
N VAL A 327 -5.83 -15.34 19.87
CA VAL A 327 -6.37 -15.06 21.21
C VAL A 327 -6.86 -16.31 21.92
N SER A 328 -6.99 -17.43 21.18
CA SER A 328 -7.09 -18.78 21.72
C SER A 328 -6.51 -19.79 20.72
N THR A 329 -5.73 -20.73 21.23
CA THR A 329 -5.34 -21.98 20.53
C THR A 329 -6.01 -23.22 21.13
N ALA A 330 -6.59 -23.09 22.33
CA ALA A 330 -7.50 -24.06 22.93
C ALA A 330 -8.94 -23.91 22.38
N ASN A 331 -9.87 -24.76 22.78
CA ASN A 331 -11.22 -24.80 22.20
C ASN A 331 -12.13 -23.64 22.70
N PRO A 332 -12.77 -22.85 21.81
CA PRO A 332 -12.58 -22.82 20.36
C PRO A 332 -11.33 -22.04 19.92
N PRO A 333 -10.57 -22.51 18.91
CA PRO A 333 -9.44 -21.76 18.38
C PRO A 333 -9.92 -20.44 17.77
N ALA A 334 -9.20 -19.34 18.03
CA ALA A 334 -9.65 -18.02 17.63
C ALA A 334 -8.50 -17.06 17.29
N PHE A 335 -8.69 -16.32 16.20
CA PHE A 335 -7.71 -15.42 15.61
C PHE A 335 -8.29 -14.01 15.47
N LEU A 336 -7.57 -13.01 15.98
CA LEU A 336 -7.96 -11.60 16.00
C LEU A 336 -7.15 -10.82 14.96
N VAL A 337 -7.82 -9.94 14.21
CA VAL A 337 -7.24 -8.93 13.31
C VAL A 337 -7.99 -7.62 13.52
N GLY A 338 -7.42 -6.72 14.33
CA GLY A 338 -8.06 -5.47 14.73
C GLY A 338 -9.46 -5.69 15.27
N THR A 339 -10.47 -5.20 14.55
CA THR A 339 -11.90 -5.33 14.92
C THR A 339 -12.59 -6.60 14.41
N HIS A 340 -11.85 -7.60 13.92
CA HIS A 340 -12.39 -8.85 13.40
C HIS A 340 -11.81 -10.06 14.15
N LEU A 341 -12.68 -10.83 14.79
CA LEU A 341 -12.35 -12.07 15.50
C LEU A 341 -12.93 -13.24 14.70
N ARG A 342 -12.08 -14.11 14.16
CA ARG A 342 -12.49 -15.40 13.59
C ARG A 342 -12.48 -16.43 14.71
N VAL A 343 -13.55 -17.20 14.82
CA VAL A 343 -13.66 -18.36 15.71
C VAL A 343 -13.81 -19.61 14.85
N ASP A 344 -12.94 -20.61 15.03
CA ASP A 344 -12.96 -21.86 14.27
C ASP A 344 -13.94 -22.88 14.88
N GLU A 345 -15.13 -22.38 15.24
CA GLU A 345 -16.30 -23.14 15.68
C GLU A 345 -17.56 -22.46 15.13
N LEU A 346 -18.62 -23.25 14.91
CA LEU A 346 -19.93 -22.77 14.50
C LEU A 346 -20.79 -22.44 15.73
N LEU A 347 -21.03 -21.15 15.97
CA LEU A 347 -21.95 -20.70 17.03
C LEU A 347 -23.40 -20.80 16.53
N SER A 348 -24.30 -21.39 17.32
CA SER A 348 -25.72 -21.54 16.94
C SER A 348 -26.42 -20.19 16.72
N GLU A 349 -27.43 -20.14 15.83
CA GLU A 349 -28.12 -18.89 15.50
C GLU A 349 -28.70 -18.15 16.72
N ASP A 350 -29.39 -18.86 17.62
CA ASP A 350 -29.88 -18.31 18.89
C ASP A 350 -28.76 -17.78 19.79
N GLY A 351 -27.62 -18.48 19.82
CA GLY A 351 -26.42 -18.07 20.55
C GLY A 351 -25.80 -16.81 19.96
N MET A 352 -25.65 -16.73 18.64
CA MET A 352 -25.17 -15.54 17.94
C MET A 352 -26.05 -14.33 18.21
N ALA A 353 -27.38 -14.47 18.17
CA ALA A 353 -28.31 -13.39 18.48
C ALA A 353 -28.13 -12.86 19.92
N ALA A 354 -27.94 -13.75 20.90
CA ALA A 354 -27.75 -13.39 22.31
C ALA A 354 -26.41 -12.70 22.61
N LEU A 355 -25.39 -12.90 21.76
CA LEU A 355 -24.05 -12.33 21.88
C LEU A 355 -23.95 -10.87 21.41
N ILE A 356 -24.86 -10.38 20.57
CA ILE A 356 -24.80 -8.99 20.05
C ILE A 356 -24.88 -7.96 21.20
N GLY A 357 -23.93 -7.03 21.23
CA GLY A 357 -23.80 -6.00 22.27
C GLY A 357 -23.10 -6.46 23.57
N ARG A 358 -22.83 -7.76 23.73
CA ARG A 358 -22.06 -8.34 24.85
C ARG A 358 -20.56 -8.09 24.69
N SER A 359 -19.80 -8.33 25.75
CA SER A 359 -18.34 -8.34 25.71
C SER A 359 -17.83 -9.45 24.78
N ALA A 360 -16.77 -9.19 24.02
CA ALA A 360 -16.11 -10.22 23.22
C ALA A 360 -15.54 -11.37 24.08
N THR A 361 -15.29 -11.12 25.38
CA THR A 361 -14.92 -12.18 26.34
C THR A 361 -16.02 -13.24 26.58
N THR A 362 -17.26 -12.99 26.15
CA THR A 362 -18.35 -14.00 26.17
C THR A 362 -18.30 -14.97 24.98
N VAL A 363 -17.40 -14.72 24.01
CA VAL A 363 -17.12 -15.64 22.88
C VAL A 363 -15.81 -16.39 23.13
N VAL A 364 -14.76 -15.66 23.52
CA VAL A 364 -13.43 -16.23 23.83
C VAL A 364 -12.87 -15.51 25.06
N ASN A 365 -12.55 -16.23 26.13
CA ASN A 365 -12.07 -15.63 27.36
C ASN A 365 -10.59 -15.22 27.28
N HIS A 366 -10.31 -14.07 26.68
CA HIS A 366 -8.96 -13.49 26.58
C HIS A 366 -8.91 -12.04 27.08
N PRO A 367 -7.92 -11.62 27.90
CA PRO A 367 -7.88 -10.28 28.50
C PRO A 367 -7.97 -9.12 27.50
N ALA A 368 -7.33 -9.23 26.33
CA ALA A 368 -7.38 -8.20 25.30
C ALA A 368 -8.80 -7.91 24.78
N LEU A 369 -9.71 -8.89 24.86
CA LEU A 369 -11.09 -8.76 24.39
C LEU A 369 -12.03 -8.05 25.37
N ALA A 370 -11.58 -7.75 26.60
CA ALA A 370 -12.42 -7.18 27.67
C ALA A 370 -12.94 -5.76 27.37
N SER A 371 -12.22 -4.98 26.53
CA SER A 371 -12.63 -3.64 26.09
C SER A 371 -13.49 -3.64 24.83
N ALA A 372 -13.76 -4.81 24.24
CA ALA A 372 -14.46 -4.98 22.97
C ALA A 372 -15.88 -5.52 23.14
N ARG A 373 -16.79 -5.09 22.26
CA ARG A 373 -18.17 -5.59 22.20
C ARG A 373 -18.49 -6.20 20.84
N VAL A 374 -19.22 -7.30 20.84
CA VAL A 374 -19.73 -7.91 19.60
C VAL A 374 -20.77 -7.00 18.96
N THR A 375 -20.69 -6.81 17.64
CA THR A 375 -21.65 -5.98 16.87
C THR A 375 -22.42 -6.74 15.81
N SER A 376 -21.79 -7.75 15.21
CA SER A 376 -22.43 -8.73 14.33
C SER A 376 -21.62 -10.01 14.33
N LEU A 377 -22.28 -11.14 14.13
CA LEU A 377 -21.64 -12.43 13.88
C LEU A 377 -22.15 -12.94 12.53
N ARG A 378 -21.37 -13.81 11.87
CA ARG A 378 -21.77 -14.46 10.62
C ARG A 378 -21.13 -15.84 10.53
N GLU A 379 -21.94 -16.87 10.32
CA GLU A 379 -21.45 -18.19 9.92
C GLU A 379 -20.72 -18.12 8.58
N ARG A 380 -19.64 -18.89 8.47
CA ARG A 380 -18.84 -18.92 7.25
C ARG A 380 -18.31 -20.34 7.00
N TYR A 381 -18.45 -20.77 5.75
CA TYR A 381 -18.11 -22.11 5.25
C TYR A 381 -18.73 -23.31 6.00
N GLY A 382 -19.66 -23.09 6.94
CA GLY A 382 -20.35 -24.13 7.72
C GLY A 382 -19.57 -24.69 8.92
N TYR A 383 -18.44 -24.09 9.30
CA TYR A 383 -17.61 -24.56 10.42
C TYR A 383 -16.89 -23.46 11.22
N MET A 384 -16.98 -22.19 10.80
CA MET A 384 -16.36 -21.05 11.49
C MET A 384 -17.35 -19.88 11.62
N THR A 385 -17.10 -19.01 12.59
CA THR A 385 -17.90 -17.80 12.84
C THR A 385 -17.02 -16.55 12.75
N ASP A 386 -17.33 -15.65 11.82
CA ASP A 386 -16.71 -14.32 11.73
C ASP A 386 -17.44 -13.36 12.67
N VAL A 387 -16.74 -12.82 13.67
CA VAL A 387 -17.28 -11.94 14.72
C VAL A 387 -16.71 -10.51 14.55
N LYS A 388 -17.59 -9.53 14.33
CA LYS A 388 -17.21 -8.11 14.18
C LYS A 388 -17.32 -7.37 15.50
N LEU A 389 -16.24 -6.72 15.90
CA LEU A 389 -16.11 -6.03 17.18
C LEU A 389 -16.24 -4.50 17.05
N ARG A 390 -16.83 -3.88 18.08
CA ARG A 390 -16.69 -2.45 18.38
C ARG A 390 -15.74 -2.31 19.56
N VAL A 391 -14.74 -1.46 19.37
CA VAL A 391 -13.61 -1.26 20.27
C VAL A 391 -13.48 0.24 20.51
N CYS A 392 -13.23 0.65 21.75
CA CYS A 392 -12.90 2.05 22.04
C CYS A 392 -11.53 2.39 21.45
N ARG A 393 -11.34 3.61 20.96
CA ARG A 393 -10.09 4.04 20.33
C ARG A 393 -9.70 5.42 20.81
N ARG A 394 -8.40 5.72 20.80
CA ARG A 394 -7.89 7.07 21.02
C ARG A 394 -6.82 7.45 20.00
N PHE A 395 -6.59 8.75 19.87
CA PHE A 395 -5.44 9.30 19.16
C PHE A 395 -4.19 9.27 20.04
N ILE A 396 -3.03 9.06 19.40
CA ILE A 396 -1.69 9.24 19.97
C ILE A 396 -1.14 10.55 19.38
N LYS A 397 -0.83 11.51 20.24
CA LYS A 397 -0.31 12.83 19.86
C LYS A 397 1.22 12.85 19.81
N ALA A 398 1.79 13.74 19.00
CA ALA A 398 3.23 13.82 18.79
C ALA A 398 4.04 14.08 20.08
N ASN A 399 3.46 14.78 21.06
CA ASN A 399 4.09 15.05 22.36
C ASN A 399 4.15 13.81 23.27
N GLU A 400 3.30 12.79 23.07
CA GLU A 400 3.39 11.51 23.79
C GLU A 400 4.66 10.75 23.39
N LEU A 401 5.06 10.85 22.12
CA LEU A 401 6.29 10.24 21.59
C LEU A 401 7.54 10.99 22.08
N GLN A 402 7.53 12.33 22.02
CA GLN A 402 8.63 13.17 22.52
C GLN A 402 8.92 12.96 24.01
N ALA A 403 7.89 12.73 24.83
CA ALA A 403 8.03 12.45 26.25
C ALA A 403 8.76 11.12 26.55
N HIS A 404 8.84 10.19 25.59
CA HIS A 404 9.66 8.98 25.66
C HIS A 404 11.06 9.21 25.07
N ILE A 405 11.19 9.90 23.94
CA ILE A 405 12.50 10.17 23.32
C ILE A 405 13.41 10.99 24.26
N ALA A 406 12.84 11.76 25.20
CA ALA A 406 13.57 12.44 26.27
C ALA A 406 13.82 11.60 27.55
N ARG A 407 13.55 10.29 27.53
CA ARG A 407 13.71 9.34 28.64
C ARG A 407 14.49 8.06 28.28
N ALA A 408 14.71 7.82 26.98
CA ALA A 408 15.62 6.81 26.44
C ALA A 408 16.99 7.43 26.17
#